data_AF-A0A919LJ08-F1
#
_entry.id   AF-A0A919LJ08-F1
#
_cell.length_a   1.000
_cell.length_b   1.000
_cell.length_c   1.000
_cell.angle_alpha   90.00
_cell.angle_beta   90.00
_cell.angle_gamma   90.00
#
_symmetry.space_group_name_H-M   'P 1'
#
loop_
_entity.id
_entity.type
_entity.pdbx_description
1 polymer ?
#
loop_
_entity_poly.entity_id
_entity_poly.type
_entity_poly.pdbx_seq_one_letter_code
_entity_poly.pdbx_strand_id
1 'polypeptide(L)'
;MNEEEEAGVVDGQQSGAPAHAAVPGWPAGAGLPALRGHNTALVLDLLRVAGTAGISRRELADRTGLTPQAVSKITARLRTEGLAAPAGRRASTGGKPPTALRLVPGARFAVGLHLDRDACTAVLADLTGTVVAERHGPLDLGAGAGEVVDLVVREVRALTEAAGRSAAAQQPAAAQRPGTAQPPGAAPAVLGVGVAAPGPLDHRLGVLHRVTGFPEWDGFPLRDVLARRLGLPVAVDKDTNAAALGLSLSTDLGPSGVDSFAYLHLGTGLGAGLVLDGAVRRGARTGAGEFGHQVILLDGPLCSCGNHGCVEALCLDAAARGDLAGAARVLGEGAANLTALLDVDRVLLGGATINSGAVTGERFVRGVAAVLAERAGRTGRDPAVPVALAPGGPRAVAEGAAQLLLAPLFGRAPSIPAVSAMPTAAATPAVSATPAAAATPAASATPAEPAMPPEPAAPAASPTPAD
;
A
#
# COMPACT_ATOMS: atom_id res chain seq x y z
N MET A 1 -43.34 2.54 -72.13
CA MET A 1 -44.10 2.49 -70.87
C MET A 1 -43.06 2.61 -69.77
N ASN A 2 -42.56 3.81 -69.42
CA ASN A 2 -43.25 5.04 -68.90
C ASN A 2 -43.49 4.88 -67.38
N GLU A 3 -43.36 5.85 -66.46
CA GLU A 3 -42.78 7.23 -66.37
C GLU A 3 -42.84 7.64 -64.86
N GLU A 4 -42.26 8.72 -64.30
CA GLU A 4 -41.26 9.72 -64.71
C GLU A 4 -39.84 9.34 -64.11
N GLU A 5 -38.89 10.08 -63.50
CA GLU A 5 -38.62 11.46 -62.98
C GLU A 5 -39.50 11.99 -61.81
N GLU A 6 -39.12 12.93 -60.92
CA GLU A 6 -37.95 13.82 -60.71
C GLU A 6 -37.21 13.52 -59.37
N ALA A 7 -35.88 13.64 -59.26
CA ALA A 7 -35.06 14.81 -58.85
C ALA A 7 -35.30 15.40 -57.43
N GLY A 8 -34.23 15.49 -56.62
CA GLY A 8 -34.26 16.10 -55.28
C GLY A 8 -32.87 16.22 -54.64
N VAL A 9 -32.23 17.38 -54.77
CA VAL A 9 -30.87 17.65 -54.24
C VAL A 9 -30.93 18.19 -52.81
N VAL A 10 -30.14 17.61 -51.91
CA VAL A 10 -29.74 18.24 -50.64
C VAL A 10 -28.23 18.07 -50.47
N ASP A 11 -27.54 19.15 -50.13
CA ASP A 11 -26.08 19.20 -50.00
C ASP A 11 -25.59 18.50 -48.71
N GLY A 12 -24.42 17.86 -48.78
CA GLY A 12 -23.91 16.91 -47.78
C GLY A 12 -22.49 17.23 -47.35
N GLN A 13 -22.30 18.36 -46.67
CA GLN A 13 -20.98 18.92 -46.34
C GLN A 13 -20.11 17.94 -45.52
N GLN A 14 -18.97 17.55 -46.08
CA GLN A 14 -17.89 16.89 -45.35
C GLN A 14 -17.14 17.92 -44.49
N SER A 15 -17.56 18.11 -43.23
CA SER A 15 -16.85 18.98 -42.27
C SER A 15 -15.51 18.37 -41.87
N GLY A 16 -14.41 18.95 -42.34
CA GLY A 16 -13.05 18.45 -42.11
C GLY A 16 -12.63 18.47 -40.63
N ALA A 17 -11.74 17.54 -40.26
CA ALA A 17 -11.16 17.49 -38.92
C ALA A 17 -10.29 18.73 -38.64
N PRO A 18 -10.45 19.40 -37.48
CA PRO A 18 -9.64 20.57 -37.14
C PRO A 18 -8.19 20.15 -36.85
N ALA A 19 -7.23 20.82 -37.49
CA ALA A 19 -5.82 20.65 -37.17
C ALA A 19 -5.55 21.15 -35.74
N HIS A 20 -5.14 20.26 -34.83
CA HIS A 20 -4.77 20.64 -33.47
C HIS A 20 -3.51 21.52 -33.49
N ALA A 21 -3.69 22.81 -33.21
CA ALA A 21 -2.61 23.76 -33.03
C ALA A 21 -1.70 23.34 -31.86
N ALA A 22 -0.39 23.53 -32.01
CA ALA A 22 0.58 23.18 -30.98
C ALA A 22 0.45 24.11 -29.76
N VAL A 23 0.13 23.54 -28.60
CA VAL A 23 0.06 24.25 -27.32
C VAL A 23 1.47 24.36 -26.70
N PRO A 24 1.85 25.50 -26.07
CA PRO A 24 3.18 25.68 -25.49
C PRO A 24 3.56 24.68 -24.37
N GLY A 25 4.86 24.54 -24.14
CA GLY A 25 5.45 23.47 -23.33
C GLY A 25 5.21 23.54 -21.82
N TRP A 26 5.21 22.34 -21.21
CA TRP A 26 5.09 22.08 -19.77
C TRP A 26 6.29 22.64 -18.97
N PRO A 27 6.09 23.34 -17.83
CA PRO A 27 7.19 23.84 -17.00
C PRO A 27 7.94 22.68 -16.32
N ALA A 28 9.25 22.57 -16.52
CA ALA A 28 10.03 21.37 -16.25
C ALA A 28 10.07 20.95 -14.75
N GLY A 29 9.13 20.09 -14.35
CA GLY A 29 9.04 19.47 -13.02
C GLY A 29 8.07 18.28 -13.01
N ALA A 30 8.28 17.34 -12.07
CA ALA A 30 7.39 16.20 -11.77
C ALA A 30 6.95 15.31 -12.97
N GLY A 31 7.84 15.07 -13.94
CA GLY A 31 7.58 14.29 -15.17
C GLY A 31 7.40 12.77 -14.99
N LEU A 32 6.51 12.32 -14.11
CA LEU A 32 6.18 10.90 -13.88
C LEU A 32 5.85 10.12 -15.18
N PRO A 33 5.13 10.68 -16.17
CA PRO A 33 4.87 10.01 -17.45
C PRO A 33 6.13 9.65 -18.26
N ALA A 34 7.20 10.45 -18.19
CA ALA A 34 8.42 10.24 -18.98
C ALA A 34 9.19 8.96 -18.59
N LEU A 35 8.92 8.43 -17.40
CA LEU A 35 9.56 7.22 -16.87
C LEU A 35 8.80 5.92 -17.20
N ARG A 36 7.54 5.99 -17.66
CA ARG A 36 6.60 4.85 -17.80
C ARG A 36 6.87 3.91 -18.99
N GLY A 37 8.09 3.86 -19.53
CA GLY A 37 8.46 2.91 -20.58
C GLY A 37 9.04 1.62 -19.99
N HIS A 38 8.49 0.46 -20.33
CA HIS A 38 8.97 -0.86 -19.86
C HIS A 38 10.50 -1.03 -19.98
N ASN A 39 11.06 -0.72 -21.15
CA ASN A 39 12.51 -0.78 -21.40
C ASN A 39 13.32 0.22 -20.54
N THR A 40 12.71 1.33 -20.11
CA THR A 40 13.34 2.27 -19.15
C THR A 40 13.33 1.67 -17.74
N ALA A 41 12.22 1.06 -17.31
CA ALA A 41 12.10 0.43 -16.01
C ALA A 41 13.11 -0.72 -15.82
N LEU A 42 13.29 -1.58 -16.83
CA LEU A 42 14.33 -2.63 -16.83
C LEU A 42 15.75 -2.05 -16.63
N VAL A 43 16.10 -0.99 -17.36
CA VAL A 43 17.40 -0.33 -17.23
C VAL A 43 17.55 0.38 -15.88
N LEU A 44 16.48 0.97 -15.34
CA LEU A 44 16.47 1.61 -14.03
C LEU A 44 16.67 0.59 -12.89
N ASP A 45 16.02 -0.57 -12.92
CA ASP A 45 16.18 -1.55 -11.84
C ASP A 45 17.57 -2.19 -11.87
N LEU A 46 18.13 -2.45 -13.05
CA LEU A 46 19.53 -2.88 -13.16
C LEU A 46 20.51 -1.82 -12.66
N LEU A 47 20.24 -0.52 -12.89
CA LEU A 47 21.03 0.58 -12.31
C LEU A 47 20.87 0.69 -10.79
N ARG A 48 19.71 0.32 -10.23
CA ARG A 48 19.44 0.27 -8.79
C ARG A 48 20.17 -0.91 -8.13
N VAL A 49 19.99 -2.11 -8.67
CA VAL A 49 20.63 -3.36 -8.19
C VAL A 49 22.16 -3.30 -8.29
N ALA A 50 22.72 -2.61 -9.29
CA ALA A 50 24.17 -2.44 -9.42
C ALA A 50 24.79 -1.44 -8.43
N GLY A 51 23.98 -0.67 -7.70
CA GLY A 51 24.41 0.23 -6.62
C GLY A 51 25.55 1.18 -7.01
N THR A 52 26.49 1.38 -6.08
CA THR A 52 27.65 2.25 -6.26
C THR A 52 28.68 1.72 -7.26
N ALA A 53 28.79 0.39 -7.40
CA ALA A 53 29.69 -0.29 -8.33
C ALA A 53 29.28 -0.11 -9.81
N GLY A 54 28.01 0.22 -10.05
CA GLY A 54 27.43 0.53 -11.36
C GLY A 54 27.45 -0.64 -12.35
N ILE A 55 26.91 -0.40 -13.54
CA ILE A 55 26.77 -1.39 -14.62
C ILE A 55 27.07 -0.73 -15.97
N SER A 56 27.80 -1.39 -16.86
CA SER A 56 28.12 -0.85 -18.19
C SER A 56 26.94 -0.99 -19.17
N ARG A 57 26.97 -0.23 -20.27
CA ARG A 57 25.98 -0.37 -21.36
C ARG A 57 25.97 -1.76 -22.00
N ARG A 58 27.09 -2.50 -21.94
CA ARG A 58 27.16 -3.87 -22.41
C ARG A 58 26.38 -4.79 -21.46
N GLU A 59 26.75 -4.81 -20.18
CA GLU A 59 26.03 -5.59 -19.16
C GLU A 59 24.53 -5.25 -19.09
N LEU A 60 24.15 -3.98 -19.35
CA LEU A 60 22.75 -3.58 -19.48
C LEU A 60 22.06 -4.17 -20.72
N ALA A 61 22.71 -4.20 -21.89
CA ALA A 61 22.16 -4.85 -23.08
C ALA A 61 22.05 -6.37 -22.88
N ASP A 62 23.15 -7.00 -22.46
CA ASP A 62 23.29 -8.43 -22.22
C ASP A 62 22.23 -8.94 -21.20
N ARG A 63 21.90 -8.16 -20.16
CA ARG A 63 20.89 -8.51 -19.13
C ARG A 63 19.45 -8.08 -19.42
N THR A 64 19.18 -7.27 -20.45
CA THR A 64 17.80 -6.84 -20.79
C THR A 64 17.31 -7.36 -22.14
N GLY A 65 18.19 -7.94 -22.96
CA GLY A 65 17.90 -8.28 -24.35
C GLY A 65 17.72 -7.07 -25.28
N LEU A 66 17.90 -5.84 -24.77
CA LEU A 66 17.73 -4.62 -25.55
C LEU A 66 18.95 -4.37 -26.44
N THR A 67 18.71 -3.84 -27.64
CA THR A 67 19.80 -3.51 -28.57
C THR A 67 20.76 -2.48 -27.95
N PRO A 68 22.07 -2.52 -28.27
CA PRO A 68 23.04 -1.52 -27.78
C PRO A 68 22.65 -0.07 -28.12
N GLN A 69 21.93 0.14 -29.22
CA GLN A 69 21.36 1.44 -29.61
C GLN A 69 20.24 1.87 -28.66
N ALA A 70 19.29 0.98 -28.32
CA ALA A 70 18.22 1.26 -27.37
C ALA A 70 18.78 1.58 -25.97
N VAL A 71 19.71 0.77 -25.46
CA VAL A 71 20.39 1.03 -24.18
C VAL A 71 21.16 2.35 -24.22
N SER A 72 21.80 2.69 -25.34
CA SER A 72 22.48 3.98 -25.50
C SER A 72 21.51 5.16 -25.47
N LYS A 73 20.35 5.07 -26.13
CA LYS A 73 19.30 6.10 -26.11
C LYS A 73 18.70 6.29 -24.71
N ILE A 74 18.37 5.20 -24.02
CA ILE A 74 17.83 5.23 -22.65
C ILE A 74 18.86 5.80 -21.67
N THR A 75 20.09 5.29 -21.66
CA THR A 75 21.15 5.76 -20.75
C THR A 75 21.65 7.17 -21.07
N ALA A 76 21.50 7.66 -22.30
CA ALA A 76 21.70 9.08 -22.61
C ALA A 76 20.62 9.97 -21.99
N ARG A 77 19.33 9.58 -22.14
CA ARG A 77 18.20 10.32 -21.56
C ARG A 77 18.27 10.37 -20.04
N LEU A 78 18.46 9.21 -19.37
CA LEU A 78 18.59 9.13 -17.91
C LEU A 78 19.75 9.98 -17.35
N ARG A 79 20.84 10.16 -18.10
CA ARG A 79 21.93 11.07 -17.72
C ARG A 79 21.58 12.55 -17.91
N THR A 80 20.80 12.88 -18.92
CA THR A 80 20.30 14.24 -19.18
C THR A 80 19.25 14.65 -18.14
N GLU A 81 18.43 13.70 -17.69
CA GLU A 81 17.41 13.86 -16.64
C GLU A 81 18.00 13.90 -15.20
N GLY A 82 19.31 13.67 -15.06
CA GLY A 82 20.04 13.63 -13.78
C GLY A 82 19.92 12.33 -12.98
N LEU A 83 19.20 11.33 -13.50
CA LEU A 83 18.86 10.07 -12.83
C LEU A 83 20.01 9.06 -12.83
N ALA A 84 20.93 9.16 -13.80
CA ALA A 84 22.09 8.29 -13.93
C ALA A 84 23.39 9.10 -14.04
N ALA A 85 24.45 8.62 -13.39
CA ALA A 85 25.79 9.20 -13.44
C ALA A 85 26.85 8.13 -13.76
N PRO A 86 28.08 8.51 -14.17
CA PRO A 86 29.19 7.57 -14.18
C PRO A 86 29.41 6.97 -12.78
N ALA A 87 29.64 5.67 -12.72
CA ALA A 87 30.26 5.04 -11.55
C ALA A 87 31.77 5.37 -11.55
N GLY A 88 32.43 5.15 -10.41
CA GLY A 88 33.88 5.29 -10.32
C GLY A 88 34.61 4.32 -11.25
N ARG A 89 35.90 4.58 -11.54
CA ARG A 89 36.73 3.62 -12.28
C ARG A 89 36.89 2.35 -11.43
N ARG A 90 36.26 1.25 -11.83
CA ARG A 90 36.64 -0.09 -11.37
C ARG A 90 38.11 -0.35 -11.76
N ALA A 91 38.83 -1.17 -10.99
CA ALA A 91 40.14 -1.67 -11.40
C ALA A 91 40.02 -2.45 -12.72
N SER A 92 40.98 -2.26 -13.64
CA SER A 92 40.96 -2.90 -14.96
C SER A 92 41.78 -4.19 -14.95
N THR A 93 41.19 -5.27 -15.45
CA THR A 93 41.88 -6.54 -15.76
C THR A 93 42.49 -6.56 -17.17
N GLY A 94 42.38 -5.47 -17.93
CA GLY A 94 42.93 -5.34 -19.28
C GLY A 94 42.06 -4.46 -20.19
N GLY A 95 42.70 -3.59 -20.98
CA GLY A 95 42.01 -2.70 -21.91
C GLY A 95 41.40 -1.44 -21.28
N LYS A 96 40.78 -0.61 -22.12
CA LYS A 96 40.11 0.65 -21.73
C LYS A 96 38.80 0.32 -21.00
N PRO A 97 38.69 0.60 -19.68
CA PRO A 97 37.55 0.12 -18.90
C PRO A 97 36.23 0.74 -19.41
N PRO A 98 35.17 -0.07 -19.62
CA PRO A 98 33.88 0.44 -20.06
C PRO A 98 33.31 1.38 -18.99
N THR A 99 32.76 2.53 -19.41
CA THR A 99 32.20 3.51 -18.48
C THR A 99 30.91 2.97 -17.87
N ALA A 100 31.03 2.35 -16.70
CA ALA A 100 29.90 1.93 -15.88
C ALA A 100 29.05 3.14 -15.46
N LEU A 101 27.74 2.91 -15.35
CA LEU A 101 26.75 3.88 -14.93
C LEU A 101 26.11 3.41 -13.63
N ARG A 102 25.78 4.34 -12.74
CA ARG A 102 25.04 4.11 -11.50
C ARG A 102 23.80 4.99 -11.45
N LEU A 103 22.79 4.55 -10.71
CA LEU A 103 21.69 5.41 -10.30
C LEU A 103 22.22 6.58 -9.46
N VAL A 104 21.52 7.71 -9.49
CA VAL A 104 21.70 8.85 -8.60
C VAL A 104 20.53 8.82 -7.61
N PRO A 105 20.70 8.29 -6.37
CA PRO A 105 19.56 7.97 -5.50
C PRO A 105 18.70 9.19 -5.18
N GLY A 106 19.30 10.25 -4.64
CA GLY A 106 18.64 11.53 -4.36
C GLY A 106 18.32 12.42 -5.57
N ALA A 107 18.28 11.88 -6.81
CA ALA A 107 17.84 12.66 -7.96
C ALA A 107 16.32 12.91 -7.94
N ARG A 108 15.54 12.00 -7.37
CA ARG A 108 14.10 12.11 -7.15
C ARG A 108 13.72 11.43 -5.84
N PHE A 109 12.56 11.77 -5.30
CA PHE A 109 12.08 11.22 -4.03
C PHE A 109 10.59 10.84 -4.11
N ALA A 110 10.13 9.96 -3.24
CA ALA A 110 8.72 9.70 -3.00
C ALA A 110 8.42 9.93 -1.51
N VAL A 111 7.27 10.53 -1.20
CA VAL A 111 6.77 10.56 0.19
C VAL A 111 5.92 9.33 0.41
N GLY A 112 6.15 8.62 1.51
CA GLY A 112 5.28 7.57 2.02
C GLY A 112 4.62 8.04 3.31
N LEU A 113 3.31 7.82 3.43
CA LEU A 113 2.53 8.11 4.63
C LEU A 113 1.90 6.83 5.15
N HIS A 114 1.93 6.61 6.46
CA HIS A 114 1.02 5.73 7.17
C HIS A 114 0.06 6.60 8.01
N LEU A 115 -1.23 6.46 7.75
CA LEU A 115 -2.30 6.95 8.59
C LEU A 115 -2.81 5.75 9.40
N ASP A 116 -2.52 5.73 10.71
CA ASP A 116 -3.20 4.83 11.66
C ASP A 116 -4.47 5.56 12.18
N ARG A 117 -5.05 5.09 13.28
CA ARG A 117 -6.19 5.76 13.94
C ARG A 117 -5.76 6.95 14.81
N ASP A 118 -4.63 6.80 15.50
CA ASP A 118 -4.12 7.68 16.55
C ASP A 118 -2.75 8.31 16.21
N ALA A 119 -2.12 7.89 15.11
CA ALA A 119 -0.82 8.37 14.69
C ALA A 119 -0.67 8.52 13.16
N CYS A 120 0.20 9.45 12.76
CA CYS A 120 0.65 9.63 11.38
C CYS A 120 2.17 9.50 11.32
N THR A 121 2.68 8.62 10.44
CA THR A 121 4.11 8.47 10.15
C THR A 121 4.38 8.83 8.69
N ALA A 122 5.27 9.79 8.45
CA ALA A 122 5.66 10.27 7.13
C ALA A 122 7.16 10.02 6.89
N VAL A 123 7.51 9.43 5.75
CA VAL A 123 8.90 9.19 5.32
C VAL A 123 9.15 9.76 3.93
N LEU A 124 10.35 10.30 3.70
CA LEU A 124 10.83 10.69 2.38
C LEU A 124 11.87 9.68 1.93
N ALA A 125 11.53 8.87 0.92
CA ALA A 125 12.42 7.87 0.36
C ALA A 125 13.04 8.36 -0.96
N ASP A 126 14.30 8.03 -1.20
CA ASP A 126 15.00 8.31 -2.47
C ASP A 126 14.75 7.23 -3.55
N LEU A 127 15.37 7.33 -4.73
CA LEU A 127 15.20 6.34 -5.81
C LEU A 127 15.73 4.93 -5.49
N THR A 128 16.50 4.72 -4.42
CA THR A 128 16.81 3.36 -3.96
C THR A 128 15.73 2.80 -3.04
N GLY A 129 14.91 3.66 -2.43
CA GLY A 129 14.00 3.33 -1.34
C GLY A 129 14.53 3.74 0.03
N THR A 130 15.73 4.32 0.11
CA THR A 130 16.36 4.72 1.38
C THR A 130 15.63 5.94 1.97
N VAL A 131 15.18 5.84 3.22
CA VAL A 131 14.58 6.97 3.95
C VAL A 131 15.66 8.00 4.27
N VAL A 132 15.49 9.23 3.77
CA VAL A 132 16.40 10.37 3.98
C VAL A 132 15.86 11.41 4.97
N ALA A 133 14.56 11.35 5.29
CA ALA A 133 13.91 12.14 6.32
C ALA A 133 12.64 11.42 6.79
N GLU A 134 12.28 11.60 8.06
CA GLU A 134 11.08 11.03 8.66
C GLU A 134 10.41 12.04 9.61
N ARG A 135 9.10 11.90 9.81
CA ARG A 135 8.30 12.62 10.80
C ARG A 135 7.25 11.67 11.36
N HIS A 136 6.97 11.79 12.66
CA HIS A 136 5.93 11.04 13.34
C HIS A 136 5.21 11.99 14.29
N GLY A 137 3.90 11.81 14.47
CA GLY A 137 3.09 12.62 15.37
C GLY A 137 1.68 12.07 15.54
N PRO A 138 0.92 12.60 16.51
CA PRO A 138 -0.46 12.18 16.76
C PRO A 138 -1.36 12.52 15.57
N LEU A 139 -2.38 11.70 15.41
CA LEU A 139 -3.51 11.86 14.50
C LEU A 139 -4.79 11.56 15.31
N ASP A 140 -5.92 12.09 14.87
CA ASP A 140 -7.21 11.50 15.20
C ASP A 140 -7.94 11.28 13.88
N LEU A 141 -8.11 10.02 13.49
CA LEU A 141 -8.78 9.67 12.24
C LEU A 141 -10.28 10.02 12.27
N GLY A 142 -10.86 10.17 13.47
CA GLY A 142 -12.24 10.58 13.74
C GLY A 142 -12.44 12.10 13.91
N ALA A 143 -11.38 12.92 13.85
CA ALA A 143 -11.49 14.38 13.79
C ALA A 143 -12.11 14.90 12.47
N GLY A 144 -12.49 13.99 11.58
CA GLY A 144 -13.11 14.29 10.29
C GLY A 144 -12.09 14.43 9.17
N ALA A 145 -12.45 13.89 8.00
CA ALA A 145 -11.54 13.76 6.85
C ALA A 145 -10.93 15.09 6.35
N GLY A 146 -11.54 16.24 6.66
CA GLY A 146 -10.98 17.56 6.39
C GLY A 146 -9.73 17.87 7.22
N GLU A 147 -9.78 17.66 8.53
CA GLU A 147 -8.67 17.93 9.44
C GLU A 147 -7.51 16.95 9.21
N VAL A 148 -7.83 15.69 8.94
CA VAL A 148 -6.83 14.66 8.57
C VAL A 148 -6.14 15.01 7.25
N VAL A 149 -6.86 15.48 6.24
CA VAL A 149 -6.28 15.98 4.98
C VAL A 149 -5.37 17.19 5.23
N ASP A 150 -5.76 18.12 6.09
CA ASP A 150 -4.96 19.31 6.41
C ASP A 150 -3.68 18.96 7.20
N LEU A 151 -3.75 17.98 8.10
CA LEU A 151 -2.60 17.39 8.78
C LEU A 151 -1.65 16.73 7.77
N VAL A 152 -2.17 15.89 6.87
CA VAL A 152 -1.36 15.24 5.82
C VAL A 152 -0.67 16.28 4.93
N VAL A 153 -1.39 17.31 4.48
CA VAL A 153 -0.81 18.38 3.64
C VAL A 153 0.29 19.14 4.38
N ARG A 154 0.12 19.39 5.68
CA ARG A 154 1.13 20.00 6.55
C ARG A 154 2.38 19.12 6.69
N GLU A 155 2.23 17.83 7.02
CA GLU A 155 3.38 16.95 7.24
C GLU A 155 4.17 16.67 5.94
N VAL A 156 3.50 16.52 4.80
CA VAL A 156 4.16 16.40 3.48
C VAL A 156 5.00 17.64 3.15
N ARG A 157 4.47 18.84 3.41
CA ARG A 157 5.21 20.10 3.18
C ARG A 157 6.40 20.23 4.14
N ALA A 158 6.18 20.05 5.44
CA ALA A 158 7.24 20.14 6.45
C ALA A 158 8.41 19.16 6.18
N LEU A 159 8.09 17.92 5.78
CA LEU A 159 9.05 16.88 5.42
C LEU A 159 9.88 17.24 4.18
N THR A 160 9.22 17.70 3.11
CA THR A 160 9.89 18.01 1.84
C THR A 160 10.72 19.30 1.92
N GLU A 161 10.24 20.33 2.63
CA GLU A 161 11.05 21.51 2.93
C GLU A 161 12.29 21.20 3.76
N ALA A 162 12.17 20.35 4.79
CA ALA A 162 13.29 19.95 5.64
C ALA A 162 14.39 19.26 4.83
N ALA A 163 14.02 18.33 3.95
CA ALA A 163 14.96 17.69 3.04
C ALA A 163 15.58 18.67 2.03
N GLY A 164 14.83 19.66 1.54
CA GLY A 164 15.36 20.72 0.66
C GLY A 164 16.45 21.56 1.35
N ARG A 165 16.23 21.96 2.60
CA ARG A 165 17.23 22.67 3.43
C ARG A 165 18.49 21.82 3.64
N SER A 166 18.33 20.55 4.01
CA SER A 166 19.46 19.62 4.18
C SER A 166 20.24 19.38 2.89
N ALA A 167 19.57 19.22 1.75
CA ALA A 167 20.21 19.03 0.45
C ALA A 167 21.00 20.27 0.00
N ALA A 168 20.51 21.48 0.26
CA ALA A 168 21.23 22.72 -0.02
C ALA A 168 22.48 22.88 0.86
N ALA A 169 22.41 22.51 2.14
CA ALA A 169 23.54 22.59 3.08
C ALA A 169 24.67 21.60 2.79
N GLN A 170 24.39 20.48 2.10
CA GLN A 170 25.37 19.42 1.80
C GLN A 170 26.05 19.55 0.43
N GLN A 171 25.71 20.56 -0.39
CA GLN A 171 26.28 20.72 -1.73
C GLN A 171 27.65 21.43 -1.69
N PRO A 172 28.76 20.81 -2.13
CA PRO A 172 30.06 21.46 -2.18
C PRO A 172 30.08 22.56 -3.25
N ALA A 173 30.61 23.74 -2.92
CA ALA A 173 30.69 24.88 -3.84
C ALA A 173 31.36 24.56 -5.19
N ALA A 174 32.29 23.60 -5.21
CA ALA A 174 32.99 23.15 -6.43
C ALA A 174 32.11 22.36 -7.44
N ALA A 175 30.85 22.03 -7.11
CA ALA A 175 29.96 21.29 -8.01
C ALA A 175 29.22 22.17 -9.04
N GLN A 176 29.36 23.50 -8.96
CA GLN A 176 28.63 24.45 -9.80
C GLN A 176 29.17 24.48 -11.25
N ARG A 177 28.56 23.67 -12.12
CA ARG A 177 28.73 23.80 -13.57
C ARG A 177 27.85 24.93 -14.12
N PRO A 178 28.40 25.84 -14.95
CA PRO A 178 27.58 26.78 -15.71
C PRO A 178 26.56 26.04 -16.59
N GLY A 179 25.30 26.45 -16.55
CA GLY A 179 24.24 25.97 -17.45
C GLY A 179 23.37 24.80 -16.97
N THR A 180 23.68 24.13 -15.85
CA THR A 180 22.80 23.05 -15.30
C THR A 180 22.57 23.17 -13.79
N ALA A 181 22.67 24.37 -13.23
CA ALA A 181 22.41 24.60 -11.82
C ALA A 181 20.89 24.59 -11.54
N GLN A 182 20.42 23.55 -10.84
CA GLN A 182 19.15 23.64 -10.12
C GLN A 182 19.31 24.72 -9.04
N PRO A 183 18.41 25.71 -8.93
CA PRO A 183 18.67 26.90 -8.11
C PRO A 183 18.89 26.52 -6.63
N PRO A 184 19.86 27.16 -5.95
CA PRO A 184 20.15 26.85 -4.55
C PRO A 184 18.92 27.12 -3.68
N GLY A 185 18.52 26.12 -2.88
CA GLY A 185 17.28 26.15 -2.10
C GLY A 185 16.04 25.57 -2.81
N ALA A 186 16.16 25.05 -4.05
CA ALA A 186 15.07 24.31 -4.68
C ALA A 186 14.65 23.08 -3.86
N ALA A 187 13.34 22.91 -3.69
CA ALA A 187 12.76 21.74 -3.02
C ALA A 187 13.18 20.41 -3.67
N PRO A 188 13.22 19.29 -2.92
CA PRO A 188 13.51 17.98 -3.48
C PRO A 188 12.50 17.64 -4.58
N ALA A 189 12.99 17.04 -5.66
CA ALA A 189 12.17 16.68 -6.81
C ALA A 189 11.30 15.45 -6.52
N VAL A 190 10.20 15.67 -5.80
CA VAL A 190 9.22 14.65 -5.40
C VAL A 190 8.42 14.16 -6.61
N LEU A 191 8.28 12.84 -6.71
CA LEU A 191 7.51 12.13 -7.73
C LEU A 191 6.01 12.16 -7.42
N GLY A 192 5.67 12.05 -6.13
CA GLY A 192 4.31 12.07 -5.61
C GLY A 192 4.27 11.64 -4.13
N VAL A 193 3.07 11.37 -3.65
CA VAL A 193 2.81 10.81 -2.30
C VAL A 193 2.09 9.47 -2.39
N GLY A 194 2.63 8.44 -1.74
CA GLY A 194 1.93 7.19 -1.48
C GLY A 194 1.34 7.19 -0.07
N VAL A 195 0.08 6.76 0.06
CA VAL A 195 -0.65 6.75 1.33
C VAL A 195 -1.10 5.34 1.67
N ALA A 196 -0.66 4.85 2.81
CA ALA A 196 -1.24 3.73 3.53
C ALA A 196 -2.30 4.25 4.50
N ALA A 197 -3.49 3.65 4.48
CA ALA A 197 -4.59 3.96 5.39
C ALA A 197 -5.34 2.66 5.79
N PRO A 198 -6.19 2.70 6.84
CA PRO A 198 -6.95 1.53 7.26
C PRO A 198 -8.00 1.15 6.21
N GLY A 199 -8.31 -0.15 6.13
CA GLY A 199 -9.40 -0.64 5.29
C GLY A 199 -10.79 -0.52 5.96
N PRO A 200 -11.87 -0.78 5.22
CA PRO A 200 -11.92 -1.10 3.78
C PRO A 200 -11.61 0.08 2.83
N LEU A 201 -11.05 -0.23 1.66
CA LEU A 201 -10.57 0.75 0.66
C LEU A 201 -10.67 0.17 -0.77
N ASP A 202 -11.11 0.99 -1.74
CA ASP A 202 -10.80 0.73 -3.16
C ASP A 202 -9.55 1.52 -3.57
N HIS A 203 -8.39 0.85 -3.61
CA HIS A 203 -7.10 1.42 -3.99
C HIS A 203 -7.02 1.88 -5.46
N ARG A 204 -7.94 1.42 -6.33
CA ARG A 204 -7.99 1.77 -7.76
C ARG A 204 -8.69 3.12 -7.95
N LEU A 205 -9.70 3.38 -7.13
CA LEU A 205 -10.41 4.67 -7.06
C LEU A 205 -9.76 5.62 -6.03
N GLY A 206 -9.00 5.11 -5.08
CA GLY A 206 -8.44 5.90 -3.97
C GLY A 206 -9.50 6.38 -2.99
N VAL A 207 -10.53 5.54 -2.77
CA VAL A 207 -11.74 5.84 -2.01
C VAL A 207 -11.84 4.90 -0.81
N LEU A 208 -12.05 5.44 0.39
CA LEU A 208 -12.28 4.65 1.60
C LEU A 208 -13.75 4.22 1.69
N HIS A 209 -14.01 3.10 2.37
CA HIS A 209 -15.35 2.51 2.45
C HIS A 209 -15.63 1.95 3.84
N ARG A 210 -16.67 2.45 4.51
CA ARG A 210 -17.14 2.03 5.86
C ARG A 210 -16.00 1.66 6.81
N VAL A 211 -15.03 2.55 6.99
CA VAL A 211 -13.88 2.32 7.88
C VAL A 211 -14.42 2.09 9.29
N THR A 212 -14.10 0.95 9.88
CA THR A 212 -14.75 0.47 11.10
C THR A 212 -14.55 1.43 12.26
N GLY A 213 -15.61 2.14 12.67
CA GLY A 213 -15.59 3.18 13.72
C GLY A 213 -15.51 4.63 13.23
N PHE A 214 -15.29 4.87 11.93
CA PHE A 214 -15.15 6.21 11.33
C PHE A 214 -16.04 6.33 10.08
N PRO A 215 -17.37 6.54 10.24
CA PRO A 215 -18.34 6.48 9.14
C PRO A 215 -18.19 7.60 8.10
N GLU A 216 -17.58 8.73 8.46
CA GLU A 216 -17.34 9.89 7.60
C GLU A 216 -16.35 9.61 6.45
N TRP A 217 -15.66 8.48 6.49
CA TRP A 217 -14.77 8.01 5.44
C TRP A 217 -15.48 7.18 4.36
N ASP A 218 -16.74 6.79 4.54
CA ASP A 218 -17.43 5.96 3.54
C ASP A 218 -17.72 6.73 2.24
N GLY A 219 -17.08 6.29 1.15
CA GLY A 219 -17.11 6.99 -0.13
C GLY A 219 -16.15 8.18 -0.22
N PHE A 220 -15.30 8.43 0.79
CA PHE A 220 -14.42 9.60 0.79
C PHE A 220 -13.25 9.45 -0.21
N PRO A 221 -13.11 10.34 -1.23
CA PRO A 221 -12.14 10.20 -2.30
C PRO A 221 -10.75 10.76 -1.91
N LEU A 222 -10.12 10.16 -0.91
CA LEU A 222 -8.87 10.62 -0.29
C LEU A 222 -7.77 10.91 -1.32
N ARG A 223 -7.55 10.02 -2.30
CA ARG A 223 -6.52 10.19 -3.33
C ARG A 223 -6.70 11.51 -4.08
N ASP A 224 -7.91 11.78 -4.56
CA ASP A 224 -8.18 12.89 -5.46
C ASP A 224 -8.25 14.22 -4.68
N VAL A 225 -8.70 14.19 -3.42
CA VAL A 225 -8.61 15.33 -2.49
C VAL A 225 -7.14 15.69 -2.23
N LEU A 226 -6.31 14.72 -1.85
CA LEU A 226 -4.88 14.96 -1.60
C LEU A 226 -4.15 15.41 -2.86
N ALA A 227 -4.39 14.79 -4.02
CA ALA A 227 -3.74 15.17 -5.28
C ALA A 227 -4.04 16.63 -5.65
N ARG A 228 -5.27 17.11 -5.44
CA ARG A 228 -5.64 18.53 -5.62
C ARG A 228 -4.97 19.45 -4.58
N ARG A 229 -4.94 19.06 -3.29
CA ARG A 229 -4.37 19.91 -2.20
C ARG A 229 -2.84 19.98 -2.20
N LEU A 230 -2.18 18.95 -2.74
CA LEU A 230 -0.72 18.84 -2.83
C LEU A 230 -0.15 19.31 -4.17
N GLY A 231 -0.94 19.27 -5.26
CA GLY A 231 -0.44 19.48 -6.63
C GLY A 231 0.47 18.34 -7.12
N LEU A 232 0.44 17.19 -6.45
CA LEU A 232 1.31 16.03 -6.68
C LEU A 232 0.48 14.80 -7.03
N PRO A 233 1.00 13.85 -7.83
CA PRO A 233 0.39 12.54 -8.00
C PRO A 233 0.27 11.80 -6.66
N VAL A 234 -0.91 11.24 -6.39
CA VAL A 234 -1.17 10.45 -5.17
C VAL A 234 -1.58 9.03 -5.52
N ALA A 235 -1.03 8.05 -4.80
CA ALA A 235 -1.51 6.67 -4.77
C ALA A 235 -1.97 6.33 -3.34
N VAL A 236 -3.03 5.53 -3.20
CA VAL A 236 -3.58 5.12 -1.89
C VAL A 236 -3.76 3.61 -1.89
N ASP A 237 -3.39 2.94 -0.81
CA ASP A 237 -3.55 1.51 -0.61
C ASP A 237 -3.80 1.21 0.88
N LYS A 238 -4.21 -0.03 1.19
CA LYS A 238 -4.37 -0.48 2.57
C LYS A 238 -3.00 -0.56 3.26
N ASP A 239 -2.93 -0.16 4.53
CA ASP A 239 -1.79 -0.30 5.43
C ASP A 239 -0.99 -1.61 5.25
N THR A 240 -1.68 -2.74 5.28
CA THR A 240 -1.07 -4.06 5.17
C THR A 240 -0.57 -4.37 3.76
N ASN A 241 -1.26 -3.90 2.71
CA ASN A 241 -0.81 -4.04 1.31
C ASN A 241 0.44 -3.19 1.03
N ALA A 242 0.50 -1.99 1.59
CA ALA A 242 1.65 -1.10 1.48
C ALA A 242 2.87 -1.71 2.17
N ALA A 243 2.73 -2.16 3.42
CA ALA A 243 3.79 -2.87 4.13
C ALA A 243 4.23 -4.15 3.40
N ALA A 244 3.30 -4.97 2.92
CA ALA A 244 3.61 -6.15 2.12
C ALA A 244 4.39 -5.83 0.83
N LEU A 245 4.08 -4.71 0.17
CA LEU A 245 4.86 -4.21 -0.98
C LEU A 245 6.28 -3.80 -0.58
N GLY A 246 6.45 -3.09 0.54
CA GLY A 246 7.77 -2.74 1.06
C GLY A 246 8.61 -3.99 1.37
N LEU A 247 7.98 -4.96 2.04
CA LEU A 247 8.59 -6.23 2.41
C LEU A 247 8.99 -7.08 1.21
N SER A 248 8.15 -7.21 0.18
CA SER A 248 8.46 -7.95 -1.05
C SER A 248 9.59 -7.33 -1.90
N LEU A 249 10.07 -6.14 -1.52
CA LEU A 249 11.14 -5.41 -2.17
C LEU A 249 12.41 -5.30 -1.32
N SER A 250 12.36 -5.72 -0.04
CA SER A 250 13.49 -5.68 0.88
C SER A 250 14.45 -6.87 0.65
N THR A 251 15.74 -6.61 0.81
CA THR A 251 16.80 -7.62 0.84
C THR A 251 16.93 -8.35 2.19
N ASP A 252 16.31 -7.82 3.24
CA ASP A 252 16.53 -8.27 4.62
C ASP A 252 15.82 -9.59 4.95
N LEU A 253 14.87 -9.99 4.09
CA LEU A 253 14.15 -11.27 4.18
C LEU A 253 14.97 -12.46 3.66
N GLY A 254 16.13 -12.21 3.04
CA GLY A 254 17.02 -13.20 2.43
C GLY A 254 17.09 -13.10 0.90
N PRO A 255 17.88 -13.96 0.24
CA PRO A 255 17.86 -14.07 -1.21
C PRO A 255 16.47 -14.53 -1.72
N SER A 256 16.13 -14.14 -2.94
CA SER A 256 14.82 -14.42 -3.56
C SER A 256 14.50 -15.92 -3.63
N GLY A 257 13.60 -16.35 -2.74
CA GLY A 257 13.12 -17.72 -2.57
C GLY A 257 12.00 -17.82 -1.52
N VAL A 258 11.26 -16.73 -1.35
CA VAL A 258 10.02 -16.59 -0.56
C VAL A 258 9.14 -15.69 -1.42
N ASP A 259 8.44 -16.31 -2.36
CA ASP A 259 7.58 -15.61 -3.31
C ASP A 259 6.16 -15.45 -2.72
N SER A 260 5.79 -16.29 -1.75
CA SER A 260 4.50 -16.28 -1.08
C SER A 260 4.64 -16.07 0.42
N PHE A 261 4.16 -14.94 0.95
CA PHE A 261 4.16 -14.66 2.39
C PHE A 261 2.95 -13.85 2.85
N ALA A 262 2.60 -14.01 4.13
CA ALA A 262 1.59 -13.20 4.80
C ALA A 262 2.25 -12.25 5.81
N TYR A 263 2.09 -10.95 5.61
CA TYR A 263 2.37 -9.94 6.63
C TYR A 263 1.12 -9.73 7.50
N LEU A 264 1.19 -9.99 8.80
CA LEU A 264 0.11 -9.77 9.76
C LEU A 264 0.41 -8.51 10.58
N HIS A 265 -0.50 -7.54 10.51
CA HIS A 265 -0.37 -6.27 11.20
C HIS A 265 -1.35 -6.22 12.38
N LEU A 266 -0.84 -6.11 13.60
CA LEU A 266 -1.62 -5.95 14.82
C LEU A 266 -1.26 -4.63 15.53
N GLY A 267 -2.24 -3.75 15.61
CA GLY A 267 -2.17 -2.45 16.28
C GLY A 267 -3.52 -2.10 16.89
N THR A 268 -4.11 -1.00 16.43
CA THR A 268 -5.50 -0.61 16.75
C THR A 268 -6.56 -1.48 16.05
N GLY A 269 -6.13 -2.31 15.09
CA GLY A 269 -6.91 -3.35 14.40
C GLY A 269 -6.00 -4.53 14.00
N LEU A 270 -6.56 -5.51 13.29
CA LEU A 270 -5.84 -6.69 12.79
C LEU A 270 -6.08 -6.93 11.28
N GLY A 271 -5.06 -6.70 10.47
CA GLY A 271 -5.09 -6.93 9.02
C GLY A 271 -4.03 -7.92 8.53
N ALA A 272 -4.19 -8.42 7.31
CA ALA A 272 -3.12 -9.12 6.59
C ALA A 272 -2.79 -8.43 5.26
N GLY A 273 -1.50 -8.44 4.90
CA GLY A 273 -0.98 -8.07 3.59
C GLY A 273 -0.46 -9.32 2.94
N LEU A 274 -1.04 -9.70 1.81
CA LEU A 274 -0.76 -10.98 1.17
C LEU A 274 0.16 -10.77 -0.04
N VAL A 275 1.28 -11.47 -0.08
CA VAL A 275 2.10 -11.64 -1.29
C VAL A 275 1.98 -13.10 -1.70
N LEU A 276 1.62 -13.35 -2.96
CA LEU A 276 1.64 -14.68 -3.57
C LEU A 276 2.31 -14.54 -4.94
N ASP A 277 3.16 -15.49 -5.30
CA ASP A 277 3.91 -15.50 -6.58
C ASP A 277 4.71 -14.20 -6.82
N GLY A 278 5.29 -13.64 -5.75
CA GLY A 278 6.04 -12.38 -5.74
C GLY A 278 5.16 -11.11 -5.83
N ALA A 279 3.83 -11.24 -5.86
CA ALA A 279 2.90 -10.15 -6.14
C ALA A 279 1.90 -9.89 -4.99
N VAL A 280 1.79 -8.61 -4.57
CA VAL A 280 0.83 -8.18 -3.53
C VAL A 280 -0.63 -8.37 -4.01
N ARG A 281 -1.37 -9.23 -3.32
CA ARG A 281 -2.70 -9.72 -3.66
C ARG A 281 -3.81 -8.86 -3.04
N ARG A 282 -4.29 -7.89 -3.80
CA ARG A 282 -5.37 -6.96 -3.38
C ARG A 282 -6.80 -7.45 -3.67
N GLY A 283 -6.93 -8.48 -4.52
CA GLY A 283 -8.22 -9.06 -4.93
C GLY A 283 -9.04 -8.21 -5.90
N ALA A 284 -9.91 -8.85 -6.69
CA ALA A 284 -10.73 -8.18 -7.72
C ALA A 284 -11.77 -7.19 -7.13
N ARG A 285 -12.14 -7.38 -5.87
CA ARG A 285 -13.06 -6.53 -5.08
C ARG A 285 -12.35 -5.71 -3.98
N THR A 286 -11.04 -5.48 -4.16
CA THR A 286 -10.08 -4.73 -3.31
C THR A 286 -9.91 -5.12 -1.83
N GLY A 287 -10.86 -5.83 -1.21
CA GLY A 287 -10.79 -6.35 0.15
C GLY A 287 -10.21 -7.77 0.25
N ALA A 288 -9.03 -8.02 -0.33
CA ALA A 288 -8.20 -9.13 0.10
C ALA A 288 -7.35 -8.68 1.30
N GLY A 289 -7.08 -9.58 2.26
CA GLY A 289 -6.36 -9.21 3.48
C GLY A 289 -7.23 -8.78 4.67
N GLU A 290 -8.55 -8.95 4.59
CA GLU A 290 -9.49 -8.78 5.73
C GLU A 290 -9.43 -9.97 6.72
N PHE A 291 -8.21 -10.33 7.09
CA PHE A 291 -7.85 -11.48 7.91
C PHE A 291 -8.42 -11.43 9.33
N GLY A 292 -8.38 -10.26 9.97
CA GLY A 292 -8.89 -10.09 11.33
C GLY A 292 -10.37 -10.45 11.48
N HIS A 293 -11.16 -10.36 10.41
CA HIS A 293 -12.59 -10.68 10.42
C HIS A 293 -12.91 -12.16 10.15
N GLN A 294 -11.92 -13.05 10.01
CA GLN A 294 -12.15 -14.49 10.06
C GLN A 294 -12.78 -14.87 11.41
N VAL A 295 -13.92 -15.56 11.39
CA VAL A 295 -14.57 -16.09 12.60
C VAL A 295 -13.88 -17.38 13.02
N ILE A 296 -13.43 -17.47 14.27
CA ILE A 296 -12.83 -18.68 14.87
C ILE A 296 -13.58 -19.18 16.11
N LEU A 297 -14.58 -18.42 16.59
CA LEU A 297 -15.47 -18.80 17.70
C LEU A 297 -16.88 -18.29 17.38
N LEU A 298 -17.82 -19.17 17.04
CA LEU A 298 -19.15 -18.75 16.56
C LEU A 298 -19.90 -17.91 17.61
N ASP A 299 -19.93 -18.38 18.86
CA ASP A 299 -20.56 -17.71 20.00
C ASP A 299 -19.62 -16.70 20.69
N GLY A 300 -18.66 -16.14 19.95
CA GLY A 300 -17.64 -15.21 20.48
C GLY A 300 -18.16 -13.79 20.73
N PRO A 301 -17.30 -12.88 21.22
CA PRO A 301 -17.65 -11.48 21.41
C PRO A 301 -18.01 -10.81 20.08
N LEU A 302 -18.93 -9.84 20.11
CA LEU A 302 -19.28 -9.03 18.95
C LEU A 302 -18.05 -8.25 18.46
N CYS A 303 -17.68 -8.46 17.21
CA CYS A 303 -16.69 -7.67 16.50
C CYS A 303 -17.33 -6.40 15.95
N SER A 304 -16.56 -5.32 15.86
CA SER A 304 -16.98 -4.03 15.32
C SER A 304 -17.35 -4.07 13.82
N CYS A 305 -17.05 -5.15 13.10
CA CYS A 305 -17.57 -5.41 11.75
C CYS A 305 -18.99 -6.01 11.70
N GLY A 306 -19.58 -6.37 12.86
CA GLY A 306 -20.93 -6.94 12.99
C GLY A 306 -20.98 -8.47 13.12
N ASN A 307 -19.87 -9.18 12.88
CA ASN A 307 -19.76 -10.63 13.12
C ASN A 307 -19.41 -10.93 14.59
N HIS A 308 -19.59 -12.18 15.03
CA HIS A 308 -19.13 -12.66 16.34
C HIS A 308 -17.82 -13.45 16.25
N GLY A 309 -16.96 -13.33 17.27
CA GLY A 309 -15.73 -14.12 17.47
C GLY A 309 -14.73 -14.09 16.32
N CYS A 310 -14.59 -12.93 15.69
CA CYS A 310 -13.50 -12.65 14.76
C CYS A 310 -12.12 -12.71 15.45
N VAL A 311 -11.08 -13.14 14.73
CA VAL A 311 -9.67 -13.15 15.23
C VAL A 311 -9.27 -11.79 15.80
N GLU A 312 -9.65 -10.69 15.14
CA GLU A 312 -9.39 -9.33 15.61
C GLU A 312 -10.01 -9.06 16.98
N ALA A 313 -11.32 -9.29 17.13
CA ALA A 313 -12.04 -9.04 18.37
C ALA A 313 -11.41 -9.82 19.54
N LEU A 314 -11.12 -11.11 19.32
CA LEU A 314 -10.50 -11.99 20.32
C LEU A 314 -9.03 -11.60 20.63
N CYS A 315 -8.26 -11.15 19.64
CA CYS A 315 -6.86 -10.79 19.80
C CYS A 315 -6.68 -9.45 20.52
N LEU A 316 -7.48 -8.44 20.13
CA LEU A 316 -7.50 -7.12 20.78
C LEU A 316 -8.04 -7.21 22.21
N ASP A 317 -9.09 -7.99 22.46
CA ASP A 317 -9.66 -8.24 23.79
C ASP A 317 -8.64 -8.90 24.75
N ALA A 318 -7.90 -9.90 24.27
CA ALA A 318 -6.81 -10.50 25.03
C ALA A 318 -5.66 -9.52 25.27
N ALA A 319 -5.23 -8.76 24.25
CA ALA A 319 -4.16 -7.78 24.36
C ALA A 319 -4.52 -6.62 25.32
N ALA A 320 -5.77 -6.14 25.31
CA ALA A 320 -6.28 -5.09 26.20
C ALA A 320 -6.29 -5.51 27.68
N ARG A 321 -6.45 -6.80 27.98
CA ARG A 321 -6.25 -7.37 29.33
C ARG A 321 -4.78 -7.62 29.68
N GLY A 322 -3.84 -7.37 28.77
CA GLY A 322 -2.43 -7.72 28.94
C GLY A 322 -2.10 -9.21 28.72
N ASP A 323 -3.07 -10.03 28.30
CA ASP A 323 -2.84 -11.43 27.93
C ASP A 323 -2.23 -11.54 26.52
N LEU A 324 -0.96 -11.15 26.42
CA LEU A 324 -0.17 -11.24 25.20
C LEU A 324 0.04 -12.71 24.74
N ALA A 325 -0.11 -13.69 25.64
CA ALA A 325 0.01 -15.10 25.31
C ALA A 325 -1.27 -15.62 24.63
N GLY A 326 -2.44 -15.29 25.18
CA GLY A 326 -3.74 -15.52 24.55
C GLY A 326 -3.87 -14.78 23.23
N ALA A 327 -3.46 -13.50 23.16
CA ALA A 327 -3.46 -12.71 21.92
C ALA A 327 -2.58 -13.36 20.84
N ALA A 328 -1.37 -13.82 21.18
CA ALA A 328 -0.48 -14.52 20.26
C ALA A 328 -1.02 -15.90 19.82
N ARG A 329 -1.72 -16.63 20.70
CA ARG A 329 -2.39 -17.90 20.35
C ARG A 329 -3.56 -17.67 19.40
N VAL A 330 -4.41 -16.67 19.67
CA VAL A 330 -5.52 -16.28 18.78
C VAL A 330 -5.01 -15.87 17.39
N LEU A 331 -3.96 -15.04 17.34
CA LEU A 331 -3.29 -14.69 16.09
C LEU A 331 -2.71 -15.93 15.39
N GLY A 332 -2.19 -16.87 16.16
CA GLY A 332 -1.68 -18.17 15.70
C GLY A 332 -2.76 -19.02 15.01
N GLU A 333 -3.95 -19.15 15.59
CA GLU A 333 -5.04 -19.92 14.97
C GLU A 333 -5.49 -19.31 13.63
N GLY A 334 -5.65 -17.98 13.59
CA GLY A 334 -5.93 -17.26 12.36
C GLY A 334 -4.83 -17.48 11.31
N ALA A 335 -3.57 -17.30 11.70
CA ALA A 335 -2.41 -17.50 10.82
C ALA A 335 -2.33 -18.95 10.31
N ALA A 336 -2.65 -19.93 11.15
CA ALA A 336 -2.63 -21.35 10.81
C ALA A 336 -3.78 -21.74 9.86
N ASN A 337 -4.92 -21.03 9.91
CA ASN A 337 -5.97 -21.14 8.88
C ASN A 337 -5.54 -20.50 7.56
N LEU A 338 -4.84 -19.36 7.61
CA LEU A 338 -4.33 -18.67 6.42
C LEU A 338 -3.27 -19.50 5.70
N THR A 339 -2.26 -20.02 6.42
CA THR A 339 -1.19 -20.85 5.82
C THR A 339 -1.75 -22.13 5.21
N ALA A 340 -2.70 -22.79 5.88
CA ALA A 340 -3.35 -24.00 5.35
C ALA A 340 -4.26 -23.75 4.14
N LEU A 341 -4.68 -22.50 3.89
CA LEU A 341 -5.55 -22.13 2.76
C LEU A 341 -4.77 -21.53 1.57
N LEU A 342 -3.66 -20.83 1.84
CA LEU A 342 -2.90 -20.07 0.84
C LEU A 342 -1.48 -20.61 0.57
N ASP A 343 -1.05 -21.64 1.31
CA ASP A 343 0.22 -22.37 1.13
C ASP A 343 1.46 -21.44 1.09
N VAL A 344 1.51 -20.44 1.97
CA VAL A 344 2.58 -19.42 2.01
C VAL A 344 3.86 -19.92 2.69
N ASP A 345 5.02 -19.52 2.14
CA ASP A 345 6.36 -19.88 2.59
C ASP A 345 6.74 -19.26 3.95
N ARG A 346 6.08 -18.16 4.36
CA ARG A 346 6.42 -17.40 5.58
C ARG A 346 5.27 -16.58 6.14
N VAL A 347 5.26 -16.41 7.46
CA VAL A 347 4.47 -15.40 8.18
C VAL A 347 5.40 -14.32 8.75
N LEU A 348 5.10 -13.04 8.48
CA LEU A 348 5.81 -11.89 9.02
C LEU A 348 4.87 -11.10 9.94
N LEU A 349 5.33 -10.74 11.13
CA LEU A 349 4.53 -10.07 12.16
C LEU A 349 4.97 -8.61 12.36
N GLY A 350 4.02 -7.70 12.56
CA GLY A 350 4.31 -6.31 12.93
C GLY A 350 3.06 -5.52 13.32
N GLY A 351 3.16 -4.19 13.28
CA GLY A 351 2.14 -3.28 13.79
C GLY A 351 2.42 -2.82 15.23
N ALA A 352 1.71 -1.80 15.69
CA ALA A 352 2.05 -1.08 16.93
C ALA A 352 2.14 -2.00 18.17
N THR A 353 1.23 -2.95 18.31
CA THR A 353 1.16 -3.86 19.46
C THR A 353 2.32 -4.85 19.49
N ILE A 354 2.74 -5.36 18.33
CA ILE A 354 3.87 -6.30 18.21
C ILE A 354 5.20 -5.56 18.32
N ASN A 355 5.27 -4.33 17.79
CA ASN A 355 6.44 -3.47 17.84
C ASN A 355 6.63 -2.72 19.18
N SER A 356 5.75 -2.90 20.17
CA SER A 356 5.77 -2.14 21.44
C SER A 356 7.01 -2.40 22.33
N GLY A 357 7.74 -3.48 22.03
CA GLY A 357 9.02 -3.81 22.66
C GLY A 357 9.51 -5.18 22.20
N ALA A 358 10.83 -5.42 22.23
CA ALA A 358 11.43 -6.66 21.73
C ALA A 358 10.82 -7.93 22.36
N VAL A 359 10.64 -7.93 23.69
CA VAL A 359 10.02 -9.03 24.44
C VAL A 359 8.56 -9.28 24.01
N THR A 360 7.82 -8.24 23.60
CA THR A 360 6.46 -8.39 23.05
C THR A 360 6.52 -9.07 21.68
N GLY A 361 7.38 -8.59 20.79
CA GLY A 361 7.57 -9.18 19.46
C GLY A 361 8.00 -10.65 19.52
N GLU A 362 8.96 -10.99 20.38
CA GLU A 362 9.40 -12.37 20.63
C GLU A 362 8.27 -13.28 21.15
N ARG A 363 7.42 -12.77 22.06
CA ARG A 363 6.24 -13.51 22.54
C ARG A 363 5.25 -13.79 21.42
N PHE A 364 4.96 -12.82 20.56
CA PHE A 364 4.08 -13.02 19.41
C PHE A 364 4.66 -14.00 18.40
N VAL A 365 5.94 -13.88 18.02
CA VAL A 365 6.61 -14.84 17.12
C VAL A 365 6.56 -16.26 17.70
N ARG A 366 6.92 -16.44 18.98
CA ARG A 366 6.90 -17.75 19.64
C ARG A 366 5.48 -18.33 19.75
N GLY A 367 4.48 -17.52 20.11
CA GLY A 367 3.10 -17.96 20.27
C GLY A 367 2.46 -18.38 18.95
N VAL A 368 2.63 -17.58 17.90
CA VAL A 368 2.16 -17.90 16.55
C VAL A 368 2.88 -19.14 16.00
N ALA A 369 4.21 -19.21 16.13
CA ALA A 369 4.99 -20.36 15.68
C ALA A 369 4.60 -21.67 16.37
N ALA A 370 4.24 -21.63 17.67
CA ALA A 370 3.80 -22.82 18.39
C ALA A 370 2.49 -23.41 17.84
N VAL A 371 1.50 -22.55 17.51
CA VAL A 371 0.22 -23.01 16.91
C VAL A 371 0.45 -23.56 15.49
N LEU A 372 1.32 -22.91 14.70
CA LEU A 372 1.68 -23.40 13.37
C LEU A 372 2.41 -24.76 13.43
N ALA A 373 3.32 -24.94 14.39
CA ALA A 373 4.03 -26.21 14.62
C ALA A 373 3.09 -27.34 15.05
N GLU A 374 2.15 -27.07 15.97
CA GLU A 374 1.17 -28.07 16.39
C GLU A 374 0.28 -28.53 15.22
N ARG A 375 -0.15 -27.59 14.36
CA ARG A 375 -0.96 -27.91 13.17
C ARG A 375 -0.15 -28.64 12.09
N ALA A 376 1.13 -28.31 11.91
CA ALA A 376 2.02 -29.01 10.98
C ALA A 376 2.17 -30.48 11.38
N GLY A 377 2.52 -30.76 12.64
CA GLY A 377 2.61 -32.13 13.16
C GLY A 377 1.29 -32.89 13.09
N ARG A 378 0.15 -32.25 13.39
CA ARG A 378 -1.19 -32.84 13.23
C ARG A 378 -1.60 -33.11 11.77
N THR A 379 -0.90 -32.56 10.78
CA THR A 379 -1.23 -32.72 9.35
C THR A 379 -0.11 -33.34 8.51
N GLY A 380 1.01 -33.74 9.12
CA GLY A 380 2.17 -34.30 8.42
C GLY A 380 2.91 -33.29 7.53
N ARG A 381 2.77 -31.99 7.81
CA ARG A 381 3.35 -30.86 7.04
C ARG A 381 4.56 -30.24 7.74
N ASP A 382 5.43 -31.06 8.30
CA ASP A 382 6.68 -30.59 8.92
C ASP A 382 7.82 -30.42 7.90
N PRO A 383 8.68 -29.40 8.04
CA PRO A 383 8.66 -28.36 9.08
C PRO A 383 7.57 -27.30 8.85
N ALA A 384 7.00 -26.80 9.94
CA ALA A 384 5.99 -25.74 9.90
C ALA A 384 6.48 -24.44 9.25
N VAL A 385 5.54 -23.69 8.66
CA VAL A 385 5.79 -22.37 8.02
C VAL A 385 6.48 -21.41 9.01
N PRO A 386 7.67 -20.87 8.68
CA PRO A 386 8.42 -20.01 9.58
C PRO A 386 7.72 -18.68 9.87
N VAL A 387 7.89 -18.23 11.12
CA VAL A 387 7.35 -16.96 11.65
C VAL A 387 8.50 -16.05 12.05
N ALA A 388 8.45 -14.78 11.67
CA ALA A 388 9.43 -13.77 12.05
C ALA A 388 8.80 -12.38 12.26
N LEU A 389 9.54 -11.45 12.87
CA LEU A 389 9.18 -10.04 12.85
C LEU A 389 9.48 -9.44 11.46
N ALA A 390 8.66 -8.48 11.04
CA ALA A 390 8.87 -7.71 9.83
C ALA A 390 10.03 -6.70 10.01
N PRO A 391 11.02 -6.64 9.08
CA PRO A 391 12.01 -5.56 9.07
C PRO A 391 11.35 -4.19 8.84
N GLY A 392 12.05 -3.10 9.19
CA GLY A 392 11.54 -1.72 9.14
C GLY A 392 10.69 -1.30 10.35
N GLY A 393 10.26 -2.24 11.20
CA GLY A 393 9.62 -1.95 12.50
C GLY A 393 8.41 -1.01 12.38
N PRO A 394 8.35 0.11 13.13
CA PRO A 394 7.20 1.03 13.09
C PRO A 394 7.10 1.84 11.78
N ARG A 395 8.14 1.84 10.93
CA ARG A 395 8.14 2.58 9.66
C ARG A 395 7.76 1.74 8.45
N ALA A 396 7.73 0.40 8.57
CA ALA A 396 7.55 -0.53 7.45
C ALA A 396 6.31 -0.21 6.57
N VAL A 397 5.21 0.26 7.18
CA VAL A 397 4.00 0.67 6.45
C VAL A 397 4.23 1.95 5.62
N ALA A 398 4.90 2.96 6.18
CA ALA A 398 5.19 4.22 5.48
C ALA A 398 6.29 4.05 4.42
N GLU A 399 7.31 3.24 4.69
CA GLU A 399 8.33 2.85 3.71
C GLU A 399 7.69 2.08 2.54
N GLY A 400 6.78 1.15 2.84
CA GLY A 400 5.93 0.46 1.86
C GLY A 400 5.00 1.40 1.07
N ALA A 401 4.45 2.43 1.71
CA ALA A 401 3.63 3.44 1.05
C ALA A 401 4.44 4.23 0.01
N ALA A 402 5.71 4.56 0.28
CA ALA A 402 6.59 5.17 -0.72
C ALA A 402 6.84 4.24 -1.94
N GLN A 403 6.87 2.91 -1.73
CA GLN A 403 7.02 1.93 -2.81
C GLN A 403 5.81 1.87 -3.76
N LEU A 404 4.63 2.35 -3.36
CA LEU A 404 3.46 2.50 -4.26
C LEU A 404 3.78 3.40 -5.47
N LEU A 405 4.77 4.30 -5.34
CA LEU A 405 5.26 5.17 -6.42
C LEU A 405 6.64 4.78 -6.95
N LEU A 406 7.53 4.26 -6.10
CA LEU A 406 8.89 3.87 -6.53
C LEU A 406 8.91 2.55 -7.30
N ALA A 407 8.25 1.49 -6.81
CA ALA A 407 8.33 0.15 -7.39
C ALA A 407 7.87 0.07 -8.87
N PRO A 408 6.84 0.81 -9.32
CA PRO A 408 6.47 0.86 -10.73
C PRO A 408 7.53 1.50 -11.65
N LEU A 409 8.39 2.40 -11.15
CA LEU A 409 9.49 2.97 -11.94
C LEU A 409 10.59 1.94 -12.25
N PHE A 410 10.64 0.88 -11.45
CA PHE A 410 11.57 -0.24 -11.57
C PHE A 410 10.90 -1.51 -12.13
N GLY A 411 9.63 -1.43 -12.52
CA GLY A 411 8.88 -2.56 -13.07
C GLY A 411 8.59 -3.69 -12.06
N ARG A 412 8.85 -3.49 -10.76
CA ARG A 412 8.64 -4.50 -9.70
C ARG A 412 7.23 -4.51 -9.11
N ALA A 413 6.38 -3.58 -9.52
CA ALA A 413 4.96 -3.57 -9.19
C ALA A 413 4.14 -2.96 -10.34
N PRO A 414 2.89 -3.38 -10.55
CA PRO A 414 1.98 -2.64 -11.41
C PRO A 414 1.72 -1.25 -10.81
N SER A 415 1.59 -0.22 -11.66
CA SER A 415 1.21 1.11 -11.19
C SER A 415 -0.24 1.12 -10.71
N ILE A 416 -0.46 1.39 -9.43
CA ILE A 416 -1.77 1.82 -8.93
C ILE A 416 -2.16 3.12 -9.68
N PRO A 417 -3.45 3.35 -10.00
CA PRO A 417 -3.91 4.58 -10.67
C PRO A 417 -3.64 5.84 -9.85
N ALA A 418 -2.44 6.41 -10.04
CA ALA A 418 -2.06 7.70 -9.47
C ALA A 418 -2.56 8.85 -10.35
N VAL A 419 -3.54 9.60 -9.83
CA VAL A 419 -4.12 10.76 -10.51
C VAL A 419 -3.12 11.92 -10.43
N SER A 420 -2.72 12.43 -11.60
CA SER A 420 -2.01 13.71 -11.71
C SER A 420 -3.01 14.85 -11.57
N ALA A 421 -2.58 16.01 -11.05
CA ALA A 421 -3.43 17.18 -10.91
C ALA A 421 -4.04 17.59 -12.27
N MET A 422 -5.36 17.47 -12.40
CA MET A 422 -6.11 18.10 -13.49
C MET A 422 -6.16 19.62 -13.25
N PRO A 423 -6.09 20.45 -14.30
CA PRO A 423 -6.45 21.86 -14.16
C PRO A 423 -7.92 21.97 -13.69
N THR A 424 -8.22 22.97 -12.86
CA THR A 424 -9.47 23.05 -12.10
C THR A 424 -10.71 23.20 -12.98
N ALA A 425 -11.52 22.15 -13.06
CA ALA A 425 -12.97 22.31 -13.23
C ALA A 425 -13.56 22.93 -11.96
N ALA A 426 -14.60 23.76 -12.12
CA ALA A 426 -15.11 24.61 -11.04
C ALA A 426 -15.96 23.88 -10.00
N ALA A 427 -16.06 24.48 -8.81
CA ALA A 427 -17.02 24.23 -7.73
C ALA A 427 -17.23 22.76 -7.29
N THR A 428 -16.66 22.42 -6.13
CA THR A 428 -17.15 21.28 -5.34
C THR A 428 -18.60 21.56 -4.92
N PRO A 429 -19.58 20.66 -5.15
CA PRO A 429 -20.86 20.77 -4.49
C PRO A 429 -20.63 20.60 -2.99
N ALA A 430 -21.17 21.51 -2.17
CA ALA A 430 -21.12 21.33 -0.72
C ALA A 430 -21.90 20.05 -0.35
N VAL A 431 -21.22 19.09 0.26
CA VAL A 431 -21.87 17.91 0.84
C VAL A 431 -22.60 18.39 2.10
N SER A 432 -23.83 18.85 1.89
CA SER A 432 -24.74 19.20 2.98
C SER A 432 -24.95 17.96 3.83
N ALA A 433 -24.44 17.99 5.07
CA ALA A 433 -24.68 17.01 6.10
C ALA A 433 -26.16 17.08 6.55
N THR A 434 -27.03 16.63 5.66
CA THR A 434 -28.46 16.49 5.90
C THR A 434 -28.59 15.29 6.84
N PRO A 435 -29.06 15.46 8.09
CA PRO A 435 -29.24 14.32 8.97
C PRO A 435 -30.23 13.35 8.32
N ALA A 436 -29.85 12.09 8.18
CA ALA A 436 -30.78 11.05 7.74
C ALA A 436 -31.93 11.00 8.75
N ALA A 437 -33.11 11.47 8.35
CA ALA A 437 -34.28 11.44 9.21
C ALA A 437 -34.51 10.00 9.66
N ALA A 438 -34.57 9.78 10.98
CA ALA A 438 -34.65 8.44 11.54
C ALA A 438 -35.88 7.71 10.97
N ALA A 439 -35.63 6.68 10.16
CA ALA A 439 -36.68 5.86 9.57
C ALA A 439 -37.41 5.14 10.70
N THR A 440 -38.56 5.69 11.10
CA THR A 440 -39.38 5.13 12.17
C THR A 440 -39.85 3.76 11.70
N PRO A 441 -39.54 2.66 12.42
CA PRO A 441 -39.97 1.33 12.00
C PRO A 441 -41.50 1.27 11.99
N ALA A 442 -42.06 0.94 10.83
CA ALA A 442 -43.52 0.82 10.68
C ALA A 442 -44.04 -0.34 11.53
N ALA A 443 -45.02 -0.06 12.39
CA ALA A 443 -45.58 -1.05 13.30
C ALA A 443 -46.67 -1.89 12.62
N SER A 444 -46.33 -3.12 12.19
CA SER A 444 -47.31 -4.22 12.06
C SER A 444 -46.63 -5.58 11.84
N ALA A 445 -47.01 -6.56 12.68
CA ALA A 445 -46.96 -8.03 12.52
C ALA A 445 -46.28 -8.73 13.71
N THR A 446 -47.08 -9.13 14.70
CA THR A 446 -46.67 -10.08 15.75
C THR A 446 -46.42 -11.46 15.14
N PRO A 447 -45.26 -12.09 15.38
CA PRO A 447 -45.15 -13.54 15.24
C PRO A 447 -46.06 -14.22 16.28
N ALA A 448 -46.74 -15.29 15.88
CA ALA A 448 -47.43 -16.14 16.86
C ALA A 448 -46.41 -16.94 17.67
N GLU A 449 -46.67 -17.15 18.96
CA GLU A 449 -45.82 -17.99 19.81
C GLU A 449 -45.84 -19.45 19.33
N PRO A 450 -44.70 -20.16 19.30
CA PRO A 450 -44.70 -21.61 19.17
C PRO A 450 -45.25 -22.22 20.46
N ALA A 451 -46.41 -22.89 20.37
CA ALA A 451 -47.03 -23.53 21.53
C ALA A 451 -46.09 -24.58 22.16
N MET A 452 -45.94 -24.54 23.48
CA MET A 452 -45.17 -25.55 24.21
C MET A 452 -45.82 -26.94 24.08
N PRO A 453 -45.03 -28.03 23.97
CA PRO A 453 -45.54 -29.36 24.18
C PRO A 453 -46.00 -29.53 25.64
N PRO A 454 -47.02 -30.35 25.93
CA PRO A 454 -47.48 -30.59 27.29
C PRO A 454 -46.44 -31.33 28.14
N GLU A 455 -46.37 -30.97 29.41
CA GLU A 455 -45.48 -31.58 30.41
C GLU A 455 -45.88 -33.05 30.68
N PRO A 456 -44.93 -34.00 30.79
CA PRO A 456 -45.25 -35.40 31.04
C PRO A 456 -45.77 -35.62 32.46
N ALA A 457 -46.95 -36.23 32.58
CA ALA A 457 -47.59 -36.49 33.87
C ALA A 457 -46.73 -37.39 34.79
N ALA A 458 -46.65 -37.02 36.07
CA ALA A 458 -45.92 -37.78 37.08
C ALA A 458 -46.53 -39.19 37.28
N PRO A 459 -45.71 -40.25 37.44
CA PRO A 459 -46.21 -41.60 37.68
C PRO A 459 -46.88 -41.71 39.06
N ALA A 460 -48.07 -42.31 39.10
CA ALA A 460 -48.79 -42.57 40.34
C ALA A 460 -48.07 -43.62 41.20
N ALA A 461 -48.11 -43.45 42.52
CA ALA A 461 -47.50 -44.39 43.46
C ALA A 461 -48.31 -45.69 43.56
N SER A 462 -47.66 -46.83 43.35
CA SER A 462 -48.23 -48.16 43.67
C SER A 462 -48.28 -48.36 45.19
N PRO A 463 -49.40 -48.87 45.75
CA PRO A 463 -49.51 -49.13 47.19
C PRO A 463 -48.73 -50.38 47.60
N THR A 464 -48.03 -50.31 48.73
CA THR A 464 -47.52 -51.48 49.45
C THR A 464 -48.68 -52.24 50.10
N PRO A 465 -48.75 -53.58 49.99
CA PRO A 465 -49.67 -54.37 50.81
C PRO A 465 -49.16 -54.45 52.26
N ALA A 466 -50.10 -54.56 53.20
CA ALA A 466 -49.82 -54.87 54.60
C ALA A 466 -50.87 -55.86 55.12
N ASP A 467 -50.48 -57.14 55.19
CA ASP A 467 -50.83 -58.15 56.19
C ASP A 467 -49.89 -59.37 55.99
#